data_AF-A0A960L066-F1
#
_entry.id   AF-A0A960L066-F1
#
_cell.length_a   1.000
_cell.length_b   1.000
_cell.length_c   1.000
_cell.angle_alpha   90.00
_cell.angle_beta   90.00
_cell.angle_gamma   90.00
#
_symmetry.space_group_name_H-M   'P 1'
#
loop_
_entity.id
_entity.type
_entity.pdbx_description
1 polymer ?
#
loop_
_entity_poly.entity_id
_entity_poly.type
_entity_poly.pdbx_seq_one_letter_code
_entity_poly.pdbx_strand_id
1 'polypeptide(L)'
;MNGVVQPFGLAVQDQQFAITERVNHQIHLFDRQGQQQKAWGGWGQGPRQMIDPLDIGTDSQKRFFLVDNGNHRLVVMDQAGNWQVLFTGGRSITPEMQALIPQ
;
A
#
# COMPACT_ATOMS: atom_id res chain seq x y z
N MET A 1 -19.18 -2.73 11.61
CA MET A 1 -19.55 -2.32 10.24
C MET A 1 -18.50 -2.90 9.31
N ASN A 2 -18.90 -3.56 8.22
CA ASN A 2 -17.97 -4.15 7.23
C ASN A 2 -17.58 -3.09 6.20
N GLY A 3 -16.69 -2.16 6.57
CA GLY A 3 -16.30 -1.05 5.69
C GLY A 3 -14.97 -0.43 6.06
N VAL A 4 -14.41 0.35 5.14
CA VAL A 4 -13.19 1.13 5.31
C VAL A 4 -13.43 2.20 6.40
N VAL A 5 -12.74 2.08 7.53
CA VAL A 5 -13.07 2.84 8.76
C VAL A 5 -12.54 4.28 8.71
N GLN A 6 -11.40 4.51 8.06
CA GLN A 6 -10.83 5.86 7.87
C GLN A 6 -10.09 5.95 6.52
N PRO A 7 -10.83 6.11 5.40
CA PRO A 7 -10.23 6.28 4.08
C PRO A 7 -9.44 7.59 3.99
N PHE A 8 -8.33 7.61 3.25
CA PHE A 8 -7.52 8.82 3.07
C PHE A 8 -7.14 9.08 1.61
N GLY A 9 -6.21 8.31 1.06
CA GLY A 9 -5.78 8.39 -0.34
C GLY A 9 -6.64 7.53 -1.26
N LEU A 10 -6.70 7.94 -2.54
CA LEU A 10 -7.42 7.24 -3.61
C LEU A 10 -6.57 7.21 -4.87
N ALA A 11 -6.41 6.02 -5.45
CA ALA A 11 -5.88 5.83 -6.79
C ALA A 11 -6.89 5.09 -7.67
N VAL A 12 -6.85 5.40 -8.96
CA VAL A 12 -7.63 4.69 -9.98
C VAL A 12 -6.64 4.07 -10.97
N GLN A 13 -6.76 2.77 -11.21
CA GLN A 13 -6.02 2.06 -12.24
C GLN A 13 -7.00 1.25 -13.07
N ASP A 14 -7.18 1.62 -14.34
CA ASP A 14 -8.13 0.97 -15.26
C ASP A 14 -9.55 0.85 -14.67
N GLN A 15 -9.94 -0.36 -14.25
CA GLN A 15 -11.25 -0.69 -13.67
C GLN A 15 -11.19 -0.93 -12.15
N GLN A 16 -10.08 -0.55 -11.50
CA GLN A 16 -9.84 -0.76 -10.08
C GLN A 16 -9.66 0.58 -9.37
N PHE A 17 -10.20 0.66 -8.16
CA PHE A 17 -9.95 1.74 -7.20
C PHE A 17 -9.14 1.18 -6.05
N ALA A 18 -8.14 1.92 -5.59
CA ALA A 18 -7.38 1.58 -4.40
C ALA A 18 -7.48 2.70 -3.37
N ILE A 19 -7.77 2.35 -2.12
CA ILE A 19 -8.00 3.30 -1.02
C ILE A 19 -7.06 2.95 0.13
N THR A 20 -6.37 3.95 0.69
CA THR A 20 -5.63 3.78 1.95
C THR A 20 -6.57 3.96 3.14
N GLU A 21 -6.35 3.17 4.19
CA GLU A 21 -7.16 3.14 5.40
C GLU A 21 -6.24 3.20 6.62
N ARG A 22 -6.42 4.25 7.43
CA ARG A 22 -5.44 4.60 8.47
C ARG A 22 -5.61 3.85 9.78
N VAL A 23 -6.84 3.50 10.17
CA VAL A 23 -7.14 2.87 11.47
C VAL A 23 -6.63 1.43 11.53
N ASN A 24 -6.87 0.61 10.49
CA ASN A 24 -6.33 -0.75 10.45
C ASN A 24 -5.02 -0.86 9.65
N HIS A 25 -4.48 0.27 9.18
CA HIS A 25 -3.25 0.35 8.40
C HIS A 25 -3.28 -0.50 7.14
N GLN A 26 -4.38 -0.39 6.39
CA GLN A 26 -4.65 -1.23 5.22
C GLN A 26 -4.73 -0.41 3.93
N ILE A 27 -4.60 -1.12 2.82
CA ILE A 27 -5.01 -0.67 1.49
C ILE A 27 -6.08 -1.64 1.01
N HIS A 28 -7.15 -1.09 0.46
CA HIS A 28 -8.28 -1.85 -0.07
C HIS A 28 -8.38 -1.62 -1.58
N LEU A 29 -8.71 -2.67 -2.32
CA LEU A 29 -8.95 -2.60 -3.75
C LEU A 29 -10.38 -2.97 -4.04
N PHE A 30 -11.00 -2.17 -4.88
CA PHE A 30 -12.36 -2.33 -5.31
C PHE A 30 -12.42 -2.38 -6.84
N ASP A 31 -13.41 -3.09 -7.37
CA ASP A 31 -13.79 -2.93 -8.76
C ASP A 31 -14.66 -1.67 -8.97
N ARG A 32 -15.05 -1.40 -10.22
CA ARG A 32 -15.92 -0.28 -10.56
C ARG A 32 -17.32 -0.34 -9.96
N GLN A 33 -17.73 -1.52 -9.48
CA GLN A 33 -19.02 -1.76 -8.84
C GLN A 33 -18.92 -1.57 -7.32
N GLY A 34 -17.75 -1.18 -6.80
CA GLY A 34 -17.50 -0.98 -5.37
C GLY A 34 -17.37 -2.29 -4.59
N GLN A 35 -17.19 -3.43 -5.26
CA GLN A 35 -16.96 -4.70 -4.58
C GLN A 35 -15.49 -4.81 -4.20
N GLN A 36 -15.23 -5.13 -2.94
CA GLN A 36 -13.87 -5.31 -2.46
C GLN A 36 -13.27 -6.57 -3.08
N GLN A 37 -12.18 -6.39 -3.82
CA GLN A 37 -11.44 -7.47 -4.45
C GLN A 37 -10.35 -8.00 -3.52
N LYS A 38 -9.60 -7.09 -2.89
CA LYS A 38 -8.45 -7.42 -2.01
C LYS A 38 -8.26 -6.37 -0.93
N ALA A 39 -7.58 -6.76 0.15
CA ALA A 39 -6.98 -5.85 1.10
C ALA A 39 -5.59 -6.36 1.51
N TRP A 40 -4.69 -5.42 1.79
CA TRP A 40 -3.34 -5.69 2.29
C TRP A 40 -3.00 -4.72 3.40
N GLY A 41 -1.95 -5.00 4.17
CA GLY A 41 -1.54 -4.18 5.31
C GLY A 41 -1.79 -4.86 6.64
N GLY A 42 -2.10 -4.04 7.63
CA GLY A 42 -2.01 -4.39 9.04
C GLY A 42 -0.78 -3.73 9.66
N TRP A 43 -0.92 -3.36 10.93
CA TRP A 43 0.13 -2.66 11.67
C TRP A 43 1.45 -3.45 11.65
N GLY A 44 2.53 -2.82 11.20
CA GLY A 44 3.87 -3.37 11.31
C GLY A 44 4.86 -2.85 10.26
N GLN A 45 6.10 -3.33 10.36
CA GLN A 45 7.23 -2.90 9.53
C GLN A 45 7.63 -3.94 8.47
N GLY A 46 7.13 -5.17 8.57
CA GLY A 46 7.53 -6.28 7.72
C GLY A 46 6.89 -6.27 6.32
N PRO A 47 7.11 -7.34 5.55
CA PRO A 47 6.50 -7.53 4.25
C PRO A 47 4.98 -7.47 4.32
N ARG A 48 4.39 -6.65 3.44
CA ARG A 48 2.94 -6.42 3.33
C ARG A 48 2.28 -5.81 4.58
N GLN A 49 3.07 -5.34 5.55
CA GLN A 49 2.59 -4.57 6.69
C GLN A 49 2.81 -3.08 6.42
N MET A 50 2.02 -2.22 7.07
CA MET A 50 2.14 -0.77 6.96
C MET A 50 1.85 -0.11 8.30
N ILE A 51 2.29 1.12 8.45
CA ILE A 51 1.90 1.98 9.57
C ILE A 51 1.40 3.30 8.98
N ASP A 52 0.15 3.62 9.29
CA ASP A 52 -0.49 4.87 8.91
C ASP A 52 -0.37 5.22 7.41
N PRO A 53 -0.80 4.33 6.48
CA PRO A 53 -0.68 4.61 5.05
C PRO A 53 -1.49 5.85 4.68
N LEU A 54 -0.83 6.88 4.13
CA LEU A 54 -1.48 8.16 3.87
C LEU A 54 -2.02 8.22 2.44
N ASP A 55 -1.18 7.98 1.45
CA ASP A 55 -1.52 8.21 0.05
C ASP A 55 -1.14 7.04 -0.85
N ILE A 56 -1.79 7.00 -2.02
CA ILE A 56 -1.62 5.98 -3.03
C ILE A 56 -1.71 6.59 -4.43
N GLY A 57 -0.76 6.25 -5.29
CA GLY A 57 -0.71 6.68 -6.69
C GLY A 57 -0.46 5.52 -7.64
N THR A 58 -0.58 5.76 -8.95
CA THR A 58 -0.33 4.76 -9.98
C THR A 58 0.53 5.29 -11.12
N ASP A 59 1.12 4.39 -11.91
CA ASP A 59 1.87 4.73 -13.12
C ASP A 59 1.34 4.01 -14.38
N SER A 60 1.93 4.33 -15.54
CA SER A 60 1.56 3.72 -16.82
C SER A 60 1.90 2.23 -16.92
N GLN A 61 2.70 1.69 -15.99
CA GLN A 61 3.01 0.26 -15.87
C GLN A 61 2.01 -0.45 -14.94
N LYS A 62 0.95 0.25 -14.51
CA LYS A 62 -0.12 -0.26 -13.65
C LYS A 62 0.38 -0.72 -12.28
N ARG A 63 1.44 -0.07 -11.78
CA ARG A 63 1.95 -0.28 -10.43
C ARG A 63 1.28 0.69 -9.48
N PHE A 64 1.09 0.29 -8.22
CA PHE A 64 0.65 1.16 -7.15
C PHE A 64 1.85 1.63 -6.32
N PHE A 65 1.87 2.91 -5.99
CA PHE A 65 2.89 3.57 -5.16
C PHE A 65 2.23 3.96 -3.84
N LEU A 66 2.76 3.48 -2.74
CA LEU A 66 2.14 3.52 -1.42
C LEU A 66 3.00 4.32 -0.46
N VAL A 67 2.44 5.39 0.09
CA VAL A 67 3.10 6.20 1.11
C VAL A 67 2.81 5.59 2.48
N ASP A 68 3.74 4.76 2.94
CA ASP A 68 3.71 4.12 4.26
C ASP A 68 4.36 5.08 5.28
N ASN A 69 3.57 6.08 5.68
CA ASN A 69 4.02 7.25 6.43
C ASN A 69 4.66 6.89 7.77
N GLY A 70 4.09 5.97 8.53
CA GLY A 70 4.60 5.56 9.83
C GLY A 70 5.92 4.78 9.74
N ASN A 71 6.14 4.05 8.64
CA ASN A 71 7.42 3.39 8.35
C ASN A 71 8.39 4.27 7.56
N HIS A 72 7.98 5.49 7.21
CA HIS A 72 8.79 6.45 6.46
C HIS A 72 9.29 5.86 5.14
N ARG A 73 8.47 5.14 4.39
CA ARG A 73 8.90 4.48 3.15
C ARG A 73 7.90 4.62 2.02
N LEU A 74 8.42 4.50 0.80
CA LEU A 74 7.63 4.32 -0.41
C LEU A 74 7.67 2.86 -0.82
N VAL A 75 6.50 2.24 -0.90
CA VAL A 75 6.36 0.86 -1.37
C VAL A 75 5.72 0.86 -2.74
N VAL A 76 6.25 0.06 -3.66
CA VAL A 76 5.66 -0.18 -4.97
C VAL A 76 5.09 -1.58 -5.02
N MET A 77 3.87 -1.69 -5.52
CA MET A 77 3.23 -2.97 -5.76
C MET A 77 2.91 -3.14 -7.24
N ASP A 78 3.36 -4.24 -7.83
CA ASP A 78 3.04 -4.57 -9.22
C ASP A 78 1.69 -5.29 -9.37
N GLN A 79 1.30 -5.57 -10.61
CA GLN A 79 0.03 -6.26 -10.90
C GLN A 79 -0.02 -7.71 -10.40
N ALA A 80 1.14 -8.35 -10.21
CA ALA A 80 1.23 -9.69 -9.63
C ALA A 80 1.13 -9.67 -8.10
N GLY A 81 1.14 -8.48 -7.48
CA GLY A 81 1.11 -8.31 -6.03
C GLY A 81 2.47 -8.50 -5.37
N ASN A 82 3.56 -8.33 -6.13
CA ASN A 82 4.92 -8.27 -5.58
C ASN A 82 5.16 -6.87 -5.01
N TRP A 83 5.88 -6.81 -3.88
CA TRP A 83 6.16 -5.57 -3.15
C TRP A 83 7.64 -5.24 -3.27
N GLN A 84 7.94 -3.98 -3.59
CA GLN A 84 9.29 -3.44 -3.63
C GLN A 84 9.36 -2.18 -2.76
N VAL A 85 10.49 -1.94 -2.10
CA VAL A 85 10.71 -0.72 -1.32
C VAL A 85 11.61 0.20 -2.15
N LEU A 86 11.14 1.38 -2.52
CA LEU A 86 11.94 2.31 -3.32
C LEU A 86 12.87 3.17 -2.46
N PHE A 87 12.40 3.65 -1.31
CA PHE A 87 13.25 4.40 -0.37
C PHE A 87 12.71 4.34 1.06
N THR A 88 13.60 4.58 2.02
CA THR A 88 13.28 4.76 3.44
C THR A 88 13.82 6.11 3.92
N GLY A 89 13.08 6.79 4.78
CA GLY A 89 13.49 8.01 5.48
C GLY A 89 14.26 7.71 6.78
N GLY A 90 14.95 6.55 6.85
CA GLY A 90 15.86 6.23 7.96
C GLY A 90 15.24 5.58 9.20
N ARG A 91 13.97 5.11 9.17
CA ARG A 91 13.42 4.22 10.20
C ARG A 91 13.49 2.75 9.78
N SER A 92 13.65 1.89 10.78
CA SER A 92 13.86 0.45 10.69
C SER A 92 12.99 -0.22 9.63
N ILE A 93 13.66 -0.74 8.60
CA ILE A 93 13.14 -1.81 7.75
C ILE A 93 13.57 -3.12 8.37
N THR A 94 12.67 -4.11 8.38
CA THR A 94 13.08 -5.45 8.81
C THR A 94 14.11 -6.01 7.82
N PRO A 95 14.96 -6.96 8.21
CA PRO A 95 15.92 -7.59 7.29
C PRO A 95 15.25 -8.14 6.02
N GLU A 96 14.03 -8.67 6.14
CA GLU A 96 13.25 -9.18 5.00
C GLU A 96 12.86 -8.07 4.03
N MET A 97 12.56 -6.85 4.54
CA MET A 97 12.23 -5.71 3.70
C MET A 97 13.47 -5.14 2.99
N GLN A 98 14.65 -5.29 3.58
CA GLN A 98 15.90 -4.86 2.94
C GLN A 98 16.21 -5.65 1.67
N ALA A 99 15.80 -6.92 1.61
CA ALA A 99 15.88 -7.74 0.40
C ALA A 99 14.93 -7.28 -0.73
N LEU A 100 13.97 -6.38 -0.44
CA LEU A 100 13.02 -5.84 -1.42
C LEU A 100 13.41 -4.46 -1.96
N ILE A 101 14.57 -3.93 -1.53
CA ILE A 101 15.13 -2.70 -2.09
C ILE A 101 15.86 -3.04 -3.39
N PRO A 102 15.54 -2.37 -4.52
CA PRO A 102 16.31 -2.52 -5.75
C PRO A 102 17.80 -2.22 -5.50
N GLN A 103 18.68 -3.10 -6.00
CA GLN A 103 20.14 -2.91 -5.97
C GLN A 103 20.57 -1.86 -7.01
#